data_AF-A0A1W9W675-F1
#
_entry.id   AF-A0A1W9W675-F1
#
_cell.length_a   1.000
_cell.length_b   1.000
_cell.length_c   1.000
_cell.angle_alpha   90.00
_cell.angle_beta   90.00
_cell.angle_gamma   90.00
#
_symmetry.space_group_name_H-M   'P 1'
#
loop_
_entity.id
_entity.type
_entity.pdbx_description
1 polymer ?
#
loop_
_entity_poly.entity_id
_entity_poly.type
_entity_poly.pdbx_seq_one_letter_code
_entity_poly.pdbx_strand_id
1 'polypeptide(L)'
;MAEEIKEETKPTVPEFKKPLVKMTAVELKEVAMEIPGAVGVTAMMKPELLSLIREYYGLEEEVVEKKKKVKKIVPKATVKELKGKIVELRGKKGEVRETGDPKQINVLRRRINRLKKQTRKAVQA
;
A
#
# COMPACT_ATOMS: atom_id res chain seq x y z
N MET A 1 6.63 -31.81 46.67
CA MET A 1 5.68 -31.77 45.54
C MET A 1 4.52 -30.93 45.98
N ALA A 2 4.48 -29.67 45.54
CA ALA A 2 3.38 -28.75 45.74
C ALA A 2 2.98 -28.31 44.34
N GLU A 3 2.15 -29.13 43.72
CA GLU A 3 1.29 -28.70 42.62
C GLU A 3 0.29 -27.71 43.22
N GLU A 4 0.31 -26.47 42.73
CA GLU A 4 -0.89 -25.67 42.49
C GLU A 4 -0.44 -24.53 41.57
N ILE A 5 -0.53 -24.87 40.29
CA ILE A 5 -0.24 -24.05 39.13
C ILE A 5 -1.22 -22.89 39.16
N LYS A 6 -0.66 -21.69 39.33
CA LYS A 6 -1.38 -20.42 39.38
C LYS A 6 -2.26 -20.27 38.15
N GLU A 7 -3.52 -19.94 38.43
CA GLU A 7 -4.59 -19.58 37.51
C GLU A 7 -4.09 -18.85 36.26
N GLU A 8 -4.23 -19.52 35.12
CA GLU A 8 -4.11 -18.92 33.79
C GLU A 8 -5.25 -17.92 33.56
N THR A 9 -5.09 -16.72 34.07
CA THR A 9 -5.88 -15.58 33.63
C THR A 9 -5.37 -15.17 32.25
N LYS A 10 -6.07 -15.63 31.19
CA LYS A 10 -5.88 -15.17 29.82
C LYS A 10 -5.87 -13.63 29.80
N PRO A 11 -4.77 -12.97 29.41
CA PRO A 11 -4.76 -11.52 29.32
C PRO A 11 -5.67 -11.10 28.17
N THR A 12 -6.65 -10.28 28.50
CA THR A 12 -7.60 -9.63 27.59
C THR A 12 -6.84 -8.95 26.46
N VAL A 13 -7.18 -9.29 25.22
CA VAL A 13 -6.60 -8.73 24.00
C VAL A 13 -6.79 -7.21 24.03
N PRO A 14 -5.72 -6.39 24.14
CA PRO A 14 -5.85 -4.96 23.95
C PRO A 14 -6.19 -4.71 22.48
N GLU A 15 -7.31 -4.03 22.21
CA GLU A 15 -7.66 -3.59 20.86
C GLU A 15 -6.58 -2.60 20.38
N PHE A 16 -5.58 -3.12 19.68
CA PHE A 16 -4.55 -2.29 19.06
C PHE A 16 -5.20 -1.44 17.97
N LYS A 17 -5.31 -0.13 18.19
CA LYS A 17 -5.84 0.86 17.23
C LYS A 17 -5.13 0.86 15.86
N LYS A 18 -3.97 0.20 15.75
CA LYS A 18 -3.20 -0.01 14.50
C LYS A 18 -2.73 -1.48 14.44
N PRO A 19 -2.68 -2.10 13.25
CA PRO A 19 -2.14 -3.45 13.10
C PRO A 19 -0.64 -3.46 13.46
N LEU A 20 -0.21 -4.47 14.22
CA LEU A 20 1.14 -4.59 14.79
C LEU A 20 2.26 -4.37 13.75
N VAL A 21 2.06 -4.82 12.50
CA VAL A 21 3.01 -4.67 11.39
C VAL A 21 3.36 -3.20 11.08
N LYS A 22 2.39 -2.29 11.31
CA LYS A 22 2.54 -0.85 11.04
C LYS A 22 3.11 -0.07 12.23
N MET A 23 3.19 -0.67 13.42
CA MET A 23 3.81 -0.02 14.58
C MET A 23 5.32 0.16 14.36
N THR A 24 5.86 1.23 14.93
CA THR A 24 7.30 1.50 14.96
C THR A 24 7.99 0.60 16.00
N ALA A 25 9.31 0.45 15.90
CA ALA A 25 10.05 -0.40 16.84
C ALA A 25 9.93 0.10 18.29
N VAL A 26 9.72 1.41 18.50
CA VAL A 26 9.54 2.01 19.84
C VAL A 26 8.18 1.62 20.42
N GLU A 27 7.10 1.80 19.65
CA GLU A 27 5.74 1.37 20.06
C GLU A 27 5.69 -0.15 20.35
N LEU A 28 6.42 -0.97 19.59
CA LEU A 28 6.51 -2.41 19.85
C LEU A 28 7.33 -2.73 21.11
N LYS A 29 8.32 -1.91 21.48
CA LYS A 29 9.07 -2.12 22.74
C LYS A 29 8.22 -1.80 23.95
N GLU A 30 7.43 -0.72 23.91
CA GLU A 30 6.52 -0.34 25.00
C GLU A 30 5.51 -1.46 25.27
N VAL A 31 4.85 -1.97 24.23
CA VAL A 31 3.90 -3.08 24.34
C VAL A 31 4.58 -4.35 24.86
N ALA A 32 5.80 -4.64 24.41
CA ALA A 32 6.54 -5.81 24.89
C ALA A 32 7.06 -5.65 26.34
N MET A 33 7.28 -4.44 26.84
CA MET A 33 7.64 -4.18 28.24
C MET A 33 6.46 -4.34 29.20
N GLU A 34 5.23 -4.15 28.72
CA GLU A 34 4.00 -4.41 29.49
C GLU A 34 3.75 -5.91 29.69
N ILE A 35 4.40 -6.78 28.92
CA ILE A 35 4.31 -8.23 29.05
C ILE A 35 5.14 -8.70 30.26
N PRO A 36 4.51 -9.26 31.32
CA PRO A 36 5.23 -9.75 32.49
C PRO A 36 6.08 -10.96 32.10
N GLY A 37 7.42 -10.80 32.11
CA GLY A 37 8.39 -11.86 31.80
C GLY A 37 9.27 -11.61 30.57
N ALA A 38 9.04 -10.54 29.81
CA ALA A 38 9.88 -10.20 28.67
C ALA A 38 11.21 -9.57 29.11
N VAL A 39 12.28 -10.36 29.16
CA VAL A 39 13.65 -9.90 29.43
C VAL A 39 14.37 -9.63 28.10
N GLY A 40 15.00 -8.46 27.96
CA GLY A 40 15.80 -8.12 26.76
C GLY A 40 15.06 -7.38 25.64
N VAL A 41 13.84 -6.89 25.89
CA VAL A 41 13.00 -6.13 24.93
C VAL A 41 13.75 -4.96 24.27
N THR A 42 14.64 -4.29 25.01
CA THR A 42 15.41 -3.15 24.50
C THR A 42 16.38 -3.54 23.36
N ALA A 43 16.89 -4.76 23.36
CA ALA A 43 17.87 -5.27 22.39
C ALA A 43 17.23 -5.96 21.18
N MET A 44 15.96 -6.37 21.28
CA MET A 44 15.26 -7.10 20.21
C MET A 44 14.99 -6.24 18.97
N MET A 45 15.12 -6.86 17.80
CA MET A 45 14.77 -6.22 16.53
C MET A 45 13.25 -6.22 16.30
N LYS A 46 12.77 -5.31 15.44
CA LYS A 46 11.34 -5.19 15.08
C LYS A 46 10.63 -6.54 14.77
N PRO A 47 11.20 -7.49 14.00
CA PRO A 47 10.53 -8.77 13.74
C PRO A 47 10.39 -9.65 14.99
N GLU A 48 11.38 -9.65 15.88
CA GLU A 48 11.39 -10.46 17.11
C GLU A 48 10.35 -9.94 18.10
N LEU A 49 10.25 -8.61 18.24
CA LEU A 49 9.21 -7.97 19.04
C LEU A 49 7.80 -8.30 18.53
N LEU A 50 7.61 -8.38 17.21
CA LEU A 50 6.33 -8.78 16.63
C LEU A 50 5.98 -10.23 16.97
N SER A 51 6.94 -11.14 16.90
CA SER A 51 6.72 -12.55 17.27
C SER A 51 6.36 -12.69 18.74
N LEU A 52 7.11 -12.05 19.65
CA LEU A 52 6.85 -12.12 21.09
C LEU A 52 5.45 -11.58 21.46
N ILE A 53 5.07 -10.43 20.88
CA ILE A 53 3.75 -9.83 21.09
C ILE A 53 2.65 -10.73 20.50
N ARG A 54 2.86 -11.33 19.33
CA ARG A 54 1.88 -12.25 18.71
C ARG A 54 1.71 -13.54 19.51
N GLU A 55 2.79 -14.11 20.02
CA GLU A 55 2.78 -15.32 20.86
C GLU A 55 2.06 -15.05 22.19
N TYR A 56 2.32 -13.91 22.83
CA TYR A 56 1.69 -13.56 24.10
C TYR A 56 0.20 -13.24 23.97
N TYR A 57 -0.21 -12.53 22.90
CA TYR A 57 -1.60 -12.13 22.69
C TYR A 57 -2.41 -13.11 21.81
N GLY A 58 -1.81 -14.20 21.34
CA GLY A 58 -2.49 -15.24 20.54
C GLY A 58 -3.07 -14.75 19.21
N LEU A 59 -2.46 -13.72 18.61
CA LEU A 59 -2.95 -13.13 17.37
C LEU A 59 -2.38 -13.90 16.16
N GLU A 60 -3.25 -14.60 15.44
CA GLU A 60 -2.92 -15.25 14.17
C GLU A 60 -2.32 -14.23 13.19
N GLU A 61 -1.36 -14.68 12.38
CA GLU A 61 -0.63 -13.85 11.44
C GLU A 61 -1.57 -13.15 10.45
N GLU A 62 -1.98 -11.92 10.76
CA GLU A 62 -2.44 -11.00 9.73
C GLU A 62 -1.22 -10.67 8.87
N VAL A 63 -1.00 -11.50 7.86
CA VAL A 63 -0.19 -11.21 6.70
C VAL A 63 -0.90 -10.03 6.03
N VAL A 64 -0.59 -8.81 6.50
CA VAL A 64 -0.91 -7.59 5.77
C VAL A 64 -0.06 -7.69 4.52
N GLU A 65 -0.65 -8.30 3.49
CA GLU A 65 -0.07 -8.41 2.16
C GLU A 65 0.42 -7.02 1.81
N LYS A 66 1.75 -6.87 1.75
CA LYS A 66 2.36 -5.70 1.16
C LYS A 66 1.70 -5.59 -0.19
N LYS A 67 0.81 -4.60 -0.37
CA LYS A 67 0.20 -4.30 -1.67
C LYS A 67 1.36 -3.97 -2.60
N LYS A 68 1.98 -5.00 -3.17
CA LYS A 68 2.88 -4.89 -4.31
C LYS A 68 2.04 -4.06 -5.25
N LYS A 69 2.55 -2.90 -5.66
CA LYS A 69 1.94 -2.13 -6.72
C LYS A 69 2.01 -3.04 -7.94
N VAL A 70 1.05 -3.95 -8.06
CA VAL A 70 0.82 -4.75 -9.25
C VAL A 70 0.68 -3.65 -10.29
N LYS A 71 1.68 -3.53 -11.16
CA LYS A 71 1.58 -2.68 -12.33
C LYS A 71 0.30 -3.18 -12.97
N LYS A 72 -0.81 -2.43 -12.81
CA LYS A 72 -2.08 -2.78 -13.43
C LYS A 72 -1.69 -3.09 -14.86
N ILE A 73 -1.83 -4.36 -15.25
CA ILE A 73 -1.64 -4.77 -16.62
C ILE A 73 -2.82 -4.09 -17.29
N VAL A 74 -2.61 -2.84 -17.72
CA VAL A 74 -3.63 -2.10 -18.43
C VAL A 74 -3.86 -2.95 -19.68
N PRO A 75 -5.06 -3.49 -19.90
CA PRO A 75 -5.33 -4.29 -21.08
C PRO A 75 -4.83 -3.50 -22.29
N LYS A 76 -4.13 -4.17 -23.22
CA LYS A 76 -3.59 -3.55 -24.44
C LYS A 76 -4.75 -2.82 -25.11
N ALA A 77 -4.87 -1.50 -24.87
CA ALA A 77 -6.00 -0.73 -25.38
C ALA A 77 -5.98 -0.86 -26.90
N THR A 78 -7.13 -1.20 -27.48
CA THR A 78 -7.24 -1.46 -28.91
C THR A 78 -6.80 -0.21 -29.68
N VAL A 79 -6.10 -0.37 -30.80
CA VAL A 79 -5.62 0.75 -31.63
C VAL A 79 -6.77 1.71 -32.00
N LYS A 80 -7.99 1.19 -32.20
CA LYS A 80 -9.21 1.97 -32.44
C LYS A 80 -9.56 2.90 -31.26
N GLU A 81 -9.56 2.39 -30.03
CA GLU A 81 -9.86 3.19 -28.83
C GLU A 81 -8.84 4.31 -28.61
N LEU A 82 -7.55 4.01 -28.83
CA LEU A 82 -6.50 5.00 -28.71
C LEU A 82 -6.65 6.12 -29.75
N LYS A 83 -7.05 5.78 -30.98
CA LYS A 83 -7.35 6.77 -32.03
C LYS A 83 -8.60 7.59 -31.70
N GLY A 84 -9.65 6.97 -31.15
CA GLY A 84 -10.85 7.69 -30.67
C GLY A 84 -10.49 8.76 -29.63
N LYS A 85 -9.74 8.39 -28.59
CA LYS A 85 -9.25 9.32 -27.56
C LYS A 85 -8.38 10.45 -28.12
N ILE A 86 -7.64 10.21 -29.21
CA ILE A 86 -6.85 11.27 -29.86
C ILE A 86 -7.78 12.30 -30.53
N VAL A 87 -8.86 11.86 -31.17
CA VAL A 87 -9.83 12.76 -31.82
C VAL A 87 -10.54 13.62 -30.77
N GLU A 88 -11.02 13.00 -29.69
CA GLU A 88 -11.65 13.72 -28.56
C GLU A 88 -10.73 14.79 -27.98
N LEU A 89 -9.46 14.45 -27.71
CA LEU A 89 -8.50 15.40 -27.14
C LEU A 89 -8.09 16.50 -28.12
N ARG A 90 -8.20 16.27 -29.44
CA ARG A 90 -8.00 17.33 -30.45
C ARG A 90 -9.16 18.32 -30.45
N GLY A 91 -10.41 17.84 -30.33
CA GLY A 91 -11.58 18.70 -30.17
C GLY A 91 -11.44 19.61 -28.95
N LYS A 92 -11.16 19.01 -27.78
CA LYS A 92 -10.91 19.76 -26.53
C LYS A 92 -9.75 20.74 -26.64
N LYS A 93 -8.71 20.42 -27.43
CA LYS A 93 -7.60 21.35 -27.66
C LYS A 93 -8.03 22.55 -28.51
N GLY A 94 -8.98 22.38 -29.42
CA GLY A 94 -9.59 23.48 -30.17
C GLY A 94 -10.34 24.43 -29.24
N GLU A 95 -11.25 23.89 -28.42
CA GLU A 95 -12.02 24.65 -27.43
C GLU A 95 -11.10 25.43 -26.46
N VAL A 96 -10.08 24.77 -25.91
CA VAL A 96 -9.13 25.41 -24.98
C VAL A 96 -8.24 26.46 -25.68
N ARG A 97 -8.09 26.37 -27.01
CA ARG A 97 -7.35 27.38 -27.77
C ARG A 97 -8.14 28.69 -27.88
N GLU A 98 -9.47 28.60 -27.89
CA GLU A 98 -10.35 29.77 -27.87
C GLU A 98 -10.38 30.44 -26.49
N THR A 99 -10.33 29.64 -25.41
CA THR A 99 -10.24 30.17 -24.03
C THR A 99 -8.86 30.73 -23.67
N GLY A 100 -7.83 30.44 -24.47
CA GLY A 100 -6.52 31.07 -24.35
C GLY A 100 -5.61 30.50 -23.25
N ASP A 101 -5.94 29.36 -22.63
CA ASP A 101 -5.18 28.80 -21.50
C ASP A 101 -3.93 28.00 -21.93
N PRO A 102 -2.69 28.57 -21.87
CA PRO A 102 -1.51 27.91 -22.43
C PRO A 102 -1.12 26.63 -21.68
N LYS A 103 -1.42 26.56 -20.37
CA LYS A 103 -1.16 25.38 -19.54
C LYS A 103 -2.01 24.19 -19.98
N GLN A 104 -3.30 24.43 -20.19
CA GLN A 104 -4.23 23.38 -20.61
C GLN A 104 -3.92 22.89 -22.03
N ILE A 105 -3.59 23.81 -22.96
CA ILE A 105 -3.12 23.45 -24.32
C ILE A 105 -1.89 22.54 -24.24
N ASN A 106 -0.93 22.86 -23.36
CA ASN A 106 0.29 22.06 -23.19
C ASN A 106 0.01 20.67 -22.62
N VAL A 107 -0.89 20.55 -21.65
CA VAL A 107 -1.33 19.26 -21.09
C VAL A 107 -1.99 18.41 -22.18
N LEU A 108 -2.93 18.98 -22.95
CA LEU A 108 -3.61 18.29 -24.04
C LEU A 108 -2.62 17.85 -25.14
N ARG A 109 -1.67 18.72 -25.53
CA ARG A 109 -0.59 18.39 -26.47
C ARG A 109 0.23 17.19 -25.99
N ARG A 110 0.67 17.19 -24.73
CA ARG A 110 1.45 16.09 -24.14
C ARG A 110 0.66 14.78 -24.13
N ARG A 111 -0.64 14.83 -23.77
CA ARG A 111 -1.53 13.67 -23.73
C ARG A 111 -1.75 13.08 -25.12
N ILE A 112 -2.02 13.91 -26.13
CA ILE A 112 -2.11 13.50 -27.54
C ILE A 112 -0.82 12.82 -28.00
N ASN A 113 0.34 13.41 -27.70
CA ASN A 113 1.63 12.83 -28.09
C ASN A 113 1.88 11.47 -27.42
N ARG A 114 1.51 11.32 -26.14
CA ARG A 114 1.61 10.03 -25.44
C ARG A 114 0.72 8.96 -26.08
N LEU A 115 -0.52 9.30 -26.42
CA LEU A 115 -1.44 8.40 -27.11
C LEU A 115 -0.92 8.01 -28.51
N LYS A 116 -0.37 8.96 -29.29
CA LYS A 116 0.29 8.67 -30.58
C LYS A 116 1.47 7.71 -30.44
N LYS A 117 2.27 7.86 -29.37
CA LYS A 117 3.36 6.93 -29.07
C LYS A 117 2.82 5.55 -28.68
N GLN A 118 1.77 5.49 -27.87
CA GLN A 118 1.11 4.24 -27.50
C GLN A 118 0.49 3.52 -28.70
N THR A 119 -0.15 4.24 -29.64
CA THR A 119 -0.67 3.62 -30.87
C THR A 119 0.44 3.02 -31.73
N ARG A 120 1.59 3.70 -31.86
CA ARG A 120 2.74 3.17 -32.61
C ARG A 120 3.29 1.91 -31.96
N LYS A 121 3.44 1.92 -30.64
CA LYS A 121 3.88 0.75 -29.87
C LYS A 121 2.90 -0.42 -29.94
N ALA A 122 1.60 -0.14 -29.90
CA ALA A 122 0.56 -1.16 -29.97
C ALA A 122 0.43 -1.81 -31.37
N VAL A 123 0.96 -1.17 -32.41
CA VAL A 123 1.05 -1.75 -33.78
C VAL A 123 2.35 -2.55 -33.96
N GLN A 124 3.41 -2.18 -33.26
CA GLN A 124 4.73 -2.85 -33.33
C GLN A 124 4.83 -4.11 -32.44
N ALA A 125 3.87 -4.35 -31.55
CA ALA A 125 3.92 -5.37 -30.48
C ALA A 125 2.70 -6.29 -30.50
#